data_AF-A0A7X4BLF7-F1
#
_entry.id   AF-A0A7X4BLF7-F1
#
_cell.length_a   1.000
_cell.length_b   1.000
_cell.length_c   1.000
_cell.angle_alpha   90.00
_cell.angle_beta   90.00
_cell.angle_gamma   90.00
#
_symmetry.space_group_name_H-M   'P 1'
#
loop_
_entity.id
_entity.type
_entity.pdbx_description
1 polymer ?
#
loop_
_entity_poly.entity_id
_entity_poly.type
_entity_poly.pdbx_seq_one_letter_code
_entity_poly.pdbx_strand_id
1 'polypeptide(L)'
;MMKLEEIKSKLDGLSPVKVSFIARVIEALSNPPALNVRSVGTWLTANPEWTEYFGLALSVHHGATTEPLRLTAFETVFRNACEHMDWNVLPPESQTQRFIDMTVSPRPGMTLHLSLKSTAARNLSKTSLHISKLTEASWIQDIRKASQRRFETINLFRAYRQAVSHIIMLRAFRDKQEAPPYLYQLVEVPVSIFDSIEDAPVEAFASDGPRVPCMVDGKQVATVALDRSDAKITVSGISLSACIIHAEWQKQEESQRPGK
;
A
#
# COMPACT_ATOMS: atom_id res chain seq x y z
N MET A 1 -24.18 -5.40 12.63
CA MET A 1 -23.40 -4.63 13.63
C MET A 1 -24.01 -4.81 15.01
N MET A 2 -23.18 -4.90 16.07
CA MET A 2 -23.68 -4.92 17.45
C MET A 2 -24.23 -3.55 17.84
N LYS A 3 -25.29 -3.52 18.66
CA LYS A 3 -25.85 -2.26 19.20
C LYS A 3 -25.01 -1.76 20.39
N LEU A 4 -25.03 -0.45 20.65
CA LEU A 4 -24.29 0.15 21.77
C LEU A 4 -24.61 -0.50 23.12
N GLU A 5 -25.88 -0.82 23.38
CA GLU A 5 -26.30 -1.49 24.61
C GLU A 5 -25.75 -2.92 24.73
N GLU A 6 -25.61 -3.63 23.60
CA GLU A 6 -24.96 -4.95 23.57
C GLU A 6 -23.45 -4.84 23.85
N ILE A 7 -22.81 -3.76 23.38
CA ILE A 7 -21.41 -3.48 23.67
C ILE A 7 -21.23 -3.22 25.18
N LYS A 8 -22.04 -2.32 25.76
CA LYS A 8 -22.00 -2.01 27.21
C LYS A 8 -22.19 -3.26 28.05
N SER A 9 -23.22 -4.06 27.75
CA SER A 9 -23.48 -5.30 28.48
C SER A 9 -22.31 -6.30 28.41
N LYS A 10 -21.61 -6.38 27.27
CA LYS A 10 -20.39 -7.21 27.18
C LYS A 10 -19.21 -6.64 27.97
N LEU A 11 -19.10 -5.32 28.09
CA LEU A 11 -18.04 -4.68 28.89
C LEU A 11 -18.19 -4.99 30.38
N ASP A 12 -19.43 -5.02 30.89
CA ASP A 12 -19.73 -5.32 32.30
C ASP A 12 -19.27 -6.72 32.72
N GLY A 13 -19.18 -7.66 31.78
CA GLY A 13 -18.71 -9.04 32.00
C GLY A 13 -17.20 -9.25 31.86
N LEU A 14 -16.41 -8.21 31.60
CA LEU A 14 -14.97 -8.33 31.38
C LEU A 14 -14.19 -8.38 32.69
N SER A 15 -13.06 -9.13 32.70
CA SER A 15 -12.11 -9.07 33.81
C SER A 15 -11.40 -7.71 33.85
N PRO A 16 -10.84 -7.29 35.01
CA PRO A 16 -10.15 -6.01 35.12
C PRO A 16 -9.01 -5.81 34.10
N VAL A 17 -8.28 -6.88 33.76
CA VAL A 17 -7.22 -6.84 32.74
C VAL A 17 -7.80 -6.58 31.35
N LYS A 18 -8.92 -7.21 31.00
CA LYS A 18 -9.60 -6.97 29.71
C LYS A 18 -10.15 -5.53 29.64
N VAL A 19 -10.70 -5.00 30.73
CA VAL A 19 -11.13 -3.60 30.82
C VAL A 19 -9.95 -2.65 30.59
N SER A 20 -8.80 -2.91 31.24
CA SER A 20 -7.58 -2.11 31.04
C SER A 20 -7.09 -2.14 29.59
N PHE A 21 -7.15 -3.31 28.93
CA PHE A 21 -6.82 -3.41 27.51
C PHE A 21 -7.80 -2.60 26.62
N ILE A 22 -9.10 -2.73 26.86
CA ILE A 22 -10.12 -1.96 26.13
C ILE A 22 -9.96 -0.45 26.36
N ALA A 23 -9.60 -0.02 27.57
CA ALA A 23 -9.36 1.38 27.86
C ALA A 23 -8.26 1.99 26.96
N ARG A 24 -7.18 1.23 26.69
CA ARG A 24 -6.13 1.66 25.73
C ARG A 24 -6.66 1.81 24.31
N VAL A 25 -7.55 0.92 23.87
CA VAL A 25 -8.20 1.01 22.55
C VAL A 25 -9.09 2.25 22.49
N ILE A 26 -9.89 2.50 23.53
CA ILE A 26 -10.75 3.69 23.61
C ILE A 26 -9.91 4.97 23.60
N GLU A 27 -8.81 5.01 24.34
CA GLU A 27 -7.89 6.15 24.36
C GLU A 27 -7.31 6.41 22.96
N ALA A 28 -6.86 5.36 22.27
CA ALA A 28 -6.38 5.46 20.90
C ALA A 28 -7.46 5.99 19.93
N LEU A 29 -8.72 5.56 20.11
CA LEU A 29 -9.85 6.04 19.30
C LEU A 29 -10.29 7.47 19.65
N SER A 30 -9.94 7.97 20.84
CA SER A 30 -10.33 9.31 21.30
C SER A 30 -9.49 10.43 20.68
N ASN A 31 -8.32 10.10 20.13
CA ASN A 31 -7.45 11.04 19.42
C ASN A 31 -6.98 10.44 18.08
N PRO A 32 -7.89 10.21 17.12
CA PRO A 32 -7.53 9.60 15.85
C PRO A 32 -6.67 10.55 15.02
N PRO A 33 -5.83 10.01 14.10
CA PRO A 33 -5.03 10.85 13.23
C PRO A 33 -5.92 11.75 12.36
N ALA A 34 -5.48 12.99 12.14
CA ALA A 34 -6.14 13.94 11.26
C ALA A 34 -6.14 13.40 9.81
N LEU A 35 -7.33 13.12 9.29
CA LEU A 35 -7.53 12.70 7.91
C LEU A 35 -7.45 13.90 6.95
N ASN A 36 -6.64 13.77 5.90
CA ASN A 36 -6.60 14.68 4.77
C ASN A 36 -6.86 13.88 3.49
N VAL A 37 -8.06 14.02 2.91
CA VAL A 37 -8.39 13.41 1.61
C VAL A 37 -7.71 14.22 0.51
N ARG A 38 -6.76 13.58 -0.19
CA ARG A 38 -5.90 14.23 -1.18
C ARG A 38 -6.47 14.19 -2.59
N SER A 39 -7.27 13.17 -2.91
CA SER A 39 -8.00 13.05 -4.18
C SER A 39 -9.43 12.63 -3.88
N VAL A 40 -10.40 13.49 -4.19
CA VAL A 40 -11.83 13.24 -3.93
C VAL A 40 -12.46 12.46 -5.09
N GLY A 41 -13.38 11.53 -4.77
CA GLY A 41 -14.17 10.82 -5.77
C GLY A 41 -13.46 9.64 -6.43
N THR A 42 -12.29 9.23 -5.93
CA THR A 42 -11.67 7.96 -6.33
C THR A 42 -12.54 6.79 -5.86
N TRP A 43 -12.29 5.58 -6.38
CA TRP A 43 -13.06 4.39 -5.97
C TRP A 43 -13.01 4.13 -4.45
N LEU A 44 -11.92 4.53 -3.79
CA LEU A 44 -11.79 4.53 -2.32
C LEU A 44 -12.48 5.73 -1.68
N THR A 45 -12.13 6.95 -2.08
CA THR A 45 -12.52 8.19 -1.37
C THR A 45 -13.92 8.69 -1.70
N ALA A 46 -14.60 8.07 -2.66
CA ALA A 46 -16.02 8.29 -2.90
C ALA A 46 -16.89 7.86 -1.70
N ASN A 47 -16.36 6.99 -0.83
CA ASN A 47 -17.02 6.55 0.41
C ASN A 47 -16.19 7.03 1.62
N PRO A 48 -16.55 8.14 2.26
CA PRO A 48 -15.73 8.74 3.33
C PRO A 48 -15.57 7.82 4.55
N GLU A 49 -16.56 6.97 4.83
CA GLU A 49 -16.53 5.96 5.91
C GLU A 49 -15.35 4.99 5.77
N TRP A 50 -14.91 4.66 4.53
CA TRP A 50 -13.75 3.80 4.32
C TRP A 50 -12.47 4.47 4.85
N THR A 51 -12.25 5.75 4.52
CA THR A 51 -11.06 6.50 4.96
C THR A 51 -11.07 6.78 6.46
N GLU A 52 -12.25 6.95 7.05
CA GLU A 52 -12.43 7.07 8.49
C GLU A 52 -12.08 5.75 9.18
N TYR A 53 -12.70 4.63 8.76
CA TYR A 53 -12.44 3.31 9.31
C TYR A 53 -10.94 2.97 9.26
N PHE A 54 -10.31 3.17 8.11
CA PHE A 54 -8.89 2.89 7.94
C PHE A 54 -8.03 3.76 8.89
N GLY A 55 -8.38 5.03 9.07
CA GLY A 55 -7.72 5.94 10.02
C GLY A 55 -7.88 5.50 11.48
N LEU A 56 -9.07 5.05 11.87
CA LEU A 56 -9.32 4.50 13.20
C LEU A 56 -8.50 3.24 13.44
N ALA A 57 -8.39 2.35 12.44
CA ALA A 57 -7.57 1.16 12.52
C ALA A 57 -6.07 1.48 12.68
N LEU A 58 -5.56 2.51 11.99
CA LEU A 58 -4.21 3.03 12.22
C LEU A 58 -4.03 3.53 13.66
N SER A 59 -5.04 4.22 14.21
CA SER A 59 -5.00 4.71 15.58
C SER A 59 -4.91 3.57 16.60
N VAL A 60 -5.78 2.56 16.46
CA VAL A 60 -5.79 1.37 17.33
C VAL A 60 -4.47 0.61 17.25
N HIS A 61 -3.91 0.44 16.04
CA HIS A 61 -2.59 -0.17 15.84
C HIS A 61 -1.51 0.57 16.63
N HIS A 62 -1.52 1.91 16.59
CA HIS A 62 -0.53 2.72 17.31
C HIS A 62 -0.80 2.92 18.80
N GLY A 63 -2.01 2.62 19.28
CA GLY A 63 -2.28 2.46 20.70
C GLY A 63 -1.58 1.23 21.32
N ALA A 64 -1.18 0.26 20.49
CA ALA A 64 -0.54 -0.99 20.93
C ALA A 64 0.94 -1.09 20.57
N THR A 65 1.39 -0.46 19.48
CA THR A 65 2.78 -0.58 19.00
C THR A 65 3.30 0.68 18.30
N THR A 66 4.61 0.90 18.37
CA THR A 66 5.30 1.95 17.61
C THR A 66 5.71 1.50 16.21
N GLU A 67 5.59 0.21 15.91
CA GLU A 67 5.95 -0.32 14.59
C GLU A 67 4.99 0.21 13.51
N PRO A 68 5.49 0.56 12.31
CA PRO A 68 4.64 0.92 11.19
C PRO A 68 3.78 -0.27 10.75
N LEU A 69 2.65 0.01 10.10
CA LEU A 69 1.79 -0.99 9.48
C LEU A 69 2.53 -1.68 8.33
N ARG A 70 3.18 -2.83 8.62
CA ARG A 70 3.90 -3.66 7.63
C ARG A 70 2.91 -4.38 6.71
N LEU A 71 3.40 -4.94 5.62
CA LEU A 71 2.57 -5.47 4.52
C LEU A 71 1.41 -6.36 4.97
N THR A 72 1.64 -7.40 5.77
CA THR A 72 0.57 -8.31 6.22
C THR A 72 -0.49 -7.62 7.09
N ALA A 73 -0.06 -6.69 7.96
CA ALA A 73 -0.98 -5.89 8.77
C ALA A 73 -1.75 -4.89 7.89
N PHE A 74 -1.08 -4.32 6.88
CA PHE A 74 -1.70 -3.45 5.88
C PHE A 74 -2.78 -4.17 5.07
N GLU A 75 -2.47 -5.35 4.53
CA GLU A 75 -3.44 -6.17 3.80
C GLU A 75 -4.67 -6.50 4.65
N THR A 76 -4.45 -6.88 5.90
CA THR A 76 -5.53 -7.18 6.85
C THR A 76 -6.40 -5.95 7.12
N VAL A 77 -5.78 -4.80 7.47
CA VAL A 77 -6.53 -3.58 7.78
C VAL A 77 -7.26 -3.04 6.54
N PHE A 78 -6.65 -3.10 5.36
CA PHE A 78 -7.28 -2.68 4.11
C PHE A 78 -8.48 -3.57 3.76
N ARG A 79 -8.35 -4.90 3.91
CA ARG A 79 -9.45 -5.85 3.76
C ARG A 79 -10.60 -5.52 4.70
N ASN A 80 -10.32 -5.36 5.99
CA ASN A 80 -11.34 -5.05 6.99
C ASN A 80 -12.07 -3.74 6.68
N ALA A 81 -11.35 -2.72 6.20
CA ALA A 81 -11.96 -1.46 5.77
C ALA A 81 -12.87 -1.65 4.54
N CYS A 82 -12.48 -2.49 3.58
CA CYS A 82 -13.33 -2.83 2.44
C CYS A 82 -14.58 -3.62 2.87
N GLU A 83 -14.42 -4.65 3.70
CA GLU A 83 -15.51 -5.47 4.22
C GLU A 83 -16.47 -4.66 5.10
N HIS A 84 -15.97 -3.66 5.82
CA HIS A 84 -16.79 -2.71 6.59
C HIS A 84 -17.76 -1.91 5.69
N MET A 85 -17.37 -1.65 4.44
CA MET A 85 -18.21 -1.01 3.44
C MET A 85 -19.15 -1.99 2.72
N ASP A 86 -19.26 -3.22 3.21
CA ASP A 86 -19.95 -4.34 2.56
C ASP A 86 -19.45 -4.62 1.13
N TRP A 87 -18.21 -4.24 0.82
CA TRP A 87 -17.60 -4.58 -0.48
C TRP A 87 -17.26 -6.07 -0.52
N ASN A 88 -17.46 -6.69 -1.68
CA ASN A 88 -17.01 -8.05 -1.87
C ASN A 88 -15.48 -8.07 -1.97
N VAL A 89 -14.84 -8.79 -1.06
CA VAL A 89 -13.38 -8.93 -1.01
C VAL A 89 -13.02 -10.40 -1.11
N LEU A 90 -12.27 -10.76 -2.14
CA LEU A 90 -11.80 -12.12 -2.36
C LEU A 90 -10.28 -12.19 -2.15
N PRO A 91 -9.77 -13.24 -1.47
CA PRO A 91 -8.34 -13.53 -1.50
C PRO A 91 -7.90 -13.90 -2.93
N PRO A 92 -6.60 -13.99 -3.22
CA PRO A 92 -6.11 -14.56 -4.47
C PRO A 92 -6.71 -15.97 -4.65
N GLU A 93 -7.33 -16.24 -5.80
CA GLU A 93 -8.10 -17.48 -6.02
C GLU A 93 -7.21 -18.73 -6.07
N SER A 94 -5.91 -18.55 -6.32
CA SER A 94 -4.92 -19.62 -6.34
C SER A 94 -3.49 -19.09 -6.20
N GLN A 95 -2.54 -19.99 -5.91
CA GLN A 95 -1.11 -19.70 -6.04
C GLN A 95 -0.68 -19.34 -7.48
N THR A 96 -1.52 -19.59 -8.49
CA THR A 96 -1.26 -19.29 -9.90
C THR A 96 -1.75 -17.91 -10.34
N GLN A 97 -2.61 -17.23 -9.55
CA GLN A 97 -2.88 -15.79 -9.69
C GLN A 97 -1.70 -14.98 -9.14
N ARG A 98 -0.56 -15.10 -9.83
CA ARG A 98 0.65 -14.31 -9.60
C ARG A 98 0.27 -12.82 -9.64
N PHE A 99 0.93 -12.00 -8.82
CA PHE A 99 0.82 -10.52 -8.75
C PHE A 99 -0.33 -9.92 -7.93
N ILE A 100 -1.46 -10.63 -7.80
CA ILE A 100 -2.66 -10.12 -7.13
C ILE A 100 -2.58 -10.49 -5.64
N ASP A 101 -2.68 -9.48 -4.78
CA ASP A 101 -2.73 -9.66 -3.33
C ASP A 101 -4.20 -9.74 -2.84
N MET A 102 -5.14 -9.11 -3.57
CA MET A 102 -6.56 -9.09 -3.24
C MET A 102 -7.42 -8.66 -4.43
N THR A 103 -8.65 -9.16 -4.52
CA THR A 103 -9.67 -8.68 -5.44
C THR A 103 -10.79 -7.97 -4.67
N VAL A 104 -11.17 -6.77 -5.09
CA VAL A 104 -12.22 -5.95 -4.45
C VAL A 104 -13.27 -5.55 -5.48
N SER A 105 -14.54 -5.71 -5.15
CA SER A 105 -15.65 -5.21 -5.95
C SER A 105 -16.43 -4.16 -5.16
N PRO A 106 -16.06 -2.86 -5.27
CA PRO A 106 -16.65 -1.80 -4.44
C PRO A 106 -18.09 -1.43 -4.85
N ARG A 107 -18.51 -1.82 -6.06
CA ARG A 107 -19.87 -1.62 -6.58
C ARG A 107 -20.15 -2.57 -7.74
N PRO A 108 -21.43 -2.82 -8.09
CA PRO A 108 -21.79 -3.66 -9.23
C PRO A 108 -21.08 -3.22 -10.53
N GLY A 109 -20.54 -4.19 -11.26
CA GLY A 109 -19.82 -3.95 -12.52
C GLY A 109 -18.39 -3.43 -12.37
N MET A 110 -17.87 -3.29 -11.14
CA MET A 110 -16.49 -2.89 -10.89
C MET A 110 -15.76 -3.98 -10.11
N THR A 111 -14.73 -4.56 -10.72
CA THR A 111 -13.83 -5.53 -10.09
C THR A 111 -12.41 -5.05 -10.22
N LEU A 112 -11.72 -4.94 -9.09
CA LEU A 112 -10.36 -4.44 -9.00
C LEU A 112 -9.44 -5.56 -8.50
N HIS A 113 -8.43 -5.87 -9.28
CA HIS A 113 -7.31 -6.72 -8.88
C HIS A 113 -6.18 -5.85 -8.35
N LEU A 114 -5.88 -5.97 -7.06
CA LEU A 114 -4.98 -5.09 -6.34
C LEU A 114 -3.64 -5.79 -6.07
N SER A 115 -2.56 -5.03 -6.26
CA SER A 115 -1.25 -5.36 -5.69
C SER A 115 -0.95 -4.40 -4.54
N LEU A 116 -0.87 -4.92 -3.32
CA LEU A 116 -0.68 -4.15 -2.10
C LEU A 116 0.81 -4.08 -1.75
N LYS A 117 1.27 -2.89 -1.37
CA LYS A 117 2.66 -2.61 -1.02
C LYS A 117 2.70 -1.73 0.23
N SER A 118 3.73 -1.85 1.04
CA SER A 118 3.95 -0.94 2.18
C SER A 118 5.42 -0.55 2.29
N THR A 119 5.69 0.62 2.84
CA THR A 119 7.06 1.05 3.17
C THR A 119 7.10 1.96 4.39
N ALA A 120 8.17 1.84 5.15
CA ALA A 120 8.49 2.70 6.29
C ALA A 120 9.99 3.00 6.34
N ALA A 121 10.63 3.14 5.17
CA ALA A 121 12.03 3.51 5.08
C ALA A 121 12.29 4.85 5.78
N ARG A 122 13.48 5.05 6.36
CA ARG A 122 13.77 6.24 7.18
C ARG A 122 13.70 7.56 6.38
N ASN A 123 14.12 7.52 5.12
CA ASN A 123 14.25 8.71 4.27
C ASN A 123 13.26 8.65 3.10
N LEU A 124 11.97 8.52 3.40
CA LEU A 124 10.95 8.58 2.35
C LEU A 124 10.93 9.97 1.70
N SER A 125 11.05 10.00 0.38
CA SER A 125 10.91 11.23 -0.41
C SER A 125 9.47 11.74 -0.36
N LYS A 126 9.27 13.07 -0.31
CA LYS A 126 7.91 13.65 -0.44
C LYS A 126 7.44 13.80 -1.88
N THR A 127 8.32 13.54 -2.86
CA THR A 127 8.03 13.74 -4.30
C THR A 127 8.12 12.47 -5.13
N SER A 128 8.68 11.39 -4.57
CA SER A 128 8.82 10.11 -5.24
C SER A 128 8.63 8.94 -4.29
N LEU A 129 8.33 7.77 -4.86
CA LEU A 129 8.23 6.50 -4.11
C LEU A 129 9.08 5.39 -4.73
N HIS A 130 9.31 4.35 -3.95
CA HIS A 130 10.08 3.17 -4.32
C HIS A 130 9.33 1.91 -3.90
N ILE A 131 9.12 1.00 -4.86
CA ILE A 131 8.61 -0.34 -4.64
C ILE A 131 9.83 -1.28 -4.61
N SER A 132 10.20 -1.75 -3.43
CA SER A 132 11.38 -2.62 -3.21
C SER A 132 11.20 -4.04 -3.75
N LYS A 133 9.95 -4.44 -4.01
CA LYS A 133 9.58 -5.70 -4.64
C LYS A 133 8.22 -5.56 -5.30
N LEU A 134 8.21 -5.45 -6.62
CA LEU A 134 6.99 -5.44 -7.42
C LEU A 134 6.49 -6.86 -7.64
N THR A 135 7.39 -7.73 -8.08
CA THR A 135 7.13 -9.16 -8.30
C THR A 135 8.44 -9.95 -8.36
N GLU A 136 8.34 -11.26 -8.17
CA GLU A 136 9.44 -12.20 -8.40
C GLU A 136 9.77 -12.31 -9.88
N ALA A 137 11.03 -12.59 -10.17
CA ALA A 137 11.56 -12.84 -11.50
C ALA A 137 12.74 -13.82 -11.40
N SER A 138 12.45 -15.05 -10.96
CA SER A 138 13.42 -16.15 -10.80
C SER A 138 14.30 -16.37 -12.03
N TRP A 139 13.72 -16.25 -13.23
CA TRP A 139 14.41 -16.39 -14.51
C TRP A 139 15.60 -15.44 -14.69
N ILE A 140 15.66 -14.30 -13.99
CA ILE A 140 16.77 -13.31 -14.13
C ILE A 140 18.12 -13.95 -13.81
N GLN A 141 18.15 -14.89 -12.86
CA GLN A 141 19.38 -15.52 -12.41
C GLN A 141 19.99 -16.49 -13.44
N ASP A 142 19.17 -17.03 -14.34
CA ASP A 142 19.61 -18.02 -15.33
C ASP A 142 19.90 -17.41 -16.71
N ILE A 143 19.31 -16.26 -17.01
CA ILE A 143 19.53 -15.58 -18.28
C ILE A 143 20.89 -14.87 -18.32
N ARG A 144 21.56 -14.94 -19.47
CA ARG A 144 22.84 -14.24 -19.73
C ARG A 144 22.79 -13.29 -20.92
N LYS A 145 21.85 -13.48 -21.85
CA LYS A 145 21.73 -12.65 -23.07
C LYS A 145 20.78 -11.48 -22.83
N ALA A 146 21.19 -10.28 -23.26
CA ALA A 146 20.37 -9.07 -23.18
C ALA A 146 19.02 -9.22 -23.90
N SER A 147 19.00 -9.86 -25.06
CA SER A 147 17.77 -10.11 -25.82
C SER A 147 16.77 -11.00 -25.08
N GLN A 148 17.27 -12.01 -24.35
CA GLN A 148 16.43 -12.87 -23.51
C GLN A 148 15.92 -12.12 -22.27
N ARG A 149 16.77 -11.30 -21.62
CA ARG A 149 16.32 -10.45 -20.50
C ARG A 149 15.20 -9.52 -20.93
N ARG A 150 15.35 -8.87 -22.10
CA ARG A 150 14.31 -8.03 -22.70
C ARG A 150 13.01 -8.83 -22.90
N PHE A 151 13.11 -9.99 -23.56
CA PHE A 151 11.94 -10.82 -23.87
C PHE A 151 11.17 -11.22 -22.60
N GLU A 152 11.85 -11.76 -21.60
CA GLU A 152 11.20 -12.16 -20.35
C GLU A 152 10.67 -10.97 -19.55
N THR A 153 11.37 -9.82 -19.57
CA THR A 153 10.86 -8.60 -18.94
C THR A 153 9.54 -8.16 -19.59
N ILE A 154 9.49 -8.10 -20.92
CA ILE A 154 8.28 -7.70 -21.64
C ILE A 154 7.12 -8.68 -21.35
N ASN A 155 7.38 -9.99 -21.38
CA ASN A 155 6.37 -10.99 -21.06
C ASN A 155 5.86 -10.85 -19.62
N LEU A 156 6.77 -10.63 -18.66
CA LEU A 156 6.43 -10.42 -17.26
C LEU A 156 5.52 -9.20 -17.09
N PHE A 157 5.86 -8.07 -17.70
CA PHE A 157 5.07 -6.84 -17.58
C PHE A 157 3.76 -6.91 -18.36
N ARG A 158 3.69 -7.62 -19.49
CA ARG A 158 2.41 -7.91 -20.16
C ARG A 158 1.47 -8.71 -19.24
N ALA A 159 1.98 -9.80 -18.65
CA ALA A 159 1.21 -10.61 -17.72
C ALA A 159 0.79 -9.81 -16.47
N TYR A 160 1.71 -9.00 -15.93
CA TYR A 160 1.43 -8.15 -14.77
C TYR A 160 0.32 -7.14 -15.09
N ARG A 161 0.42 -6.40 -16.20
CA ARG A 161 -0.56 -5.37 -16.60
C ARG A 161 -1.93 -5.97 -16.95
N GLN A 162 -1.97 -7.22 -17.40
CA GLN A 162 -3.23 -7.93 -17.65
C GLN A 162 -3.90 -8.38 -16.34
N ALA A 163 -3.12 -8.76 -15.34
CA ALA A 163 -3.64 -9.31 -14.08
C ALA A 163 -3.97 -8.22 -13.05
N VAL A 164 -3.14 -7.18 -12.94
CA VAL A 164 -3.24 -6.16 -11.89
C VAL A 164 -3.84 -4.89 -12.46
N SER A 165 -4.92 -4.43 -11.83
CA SER A 165 -5.58 -3.16 -12.18
C SER A 165 -5.00 -1.97 -11.40
N HIS A 166 -4.67 -2.16 -10.11
CA HIS A 166 -4.19 -1.08 -9.24
C HIS A 166 -3.05 -1.56 -8.34
N ILE A 167 -2.03 -0.72 -8.18
CA ILE A 167 -0.98 -0.94 -7.18
C ILE A 167 -1.21 0.05 -6.05
N ILE A 168 -1.62 -0.44 -4.88
CA ILE A 168 -1.87 0.40 -3.71
C ILE A 168 -0.68 0.29 -2.77
N MET A 169 -0.10 1.44 -2.45
CA MET A 169 1.05 1.54 -1.57
C MET A 169 0.73 2.38 -0.33
N LEU A 170 0.90 1.80 0.85
CA LEU A 170 0.88 2.53 2.11
C LEU A 170 2.31 2.98 2.50
N ARG A 171 2.47 4.27 2.73
CA ARG A 171 3.76 4.88 3.07
C ARG A 171 3.70 5.45 4.48
N ALA A 172 4.58 5.00 5.36
CA ALA A 172 4.66 5.42 6.75
C ALA A 172 5.90 6.31 6.97
N PHE A 173 5.69 7.59 7.23
CA PHE A 173 6.75 8.55 7.51
C PHE A 173 7.00 8.63 9.01
N ARG A 174 8.27 8.53 9.42
CA ARG A 174 8.72 8.57 10.82
C ARG A 174 10.09 9.24 10.91
N ASP A 175 10.34 9.93 12.01
CA ASP A 175 11.63 10.60 12.23
C ASP A 175 12.74 9.63 12.67
N LYS A 176 12.36 8.61 13.45
CA LYS A 176 13.25 7.59 14.02
C LYS A 176 12.61 6.21 13.89
N GLN A 177 13.40 5.14 13.86
CA GLN A 177 12.89 3.78 13.71
C GLN A 177 11.98 3.35 14.87
N GLU A 178 12.34 3.75 16.10
CA GLU A 178 11.61 3.40 17.33
C GLU A 178 10.35 4.25 17.56
N ALA A 179 10.21 5.35 16.81
CA ALA A 179 9.07 6.25 16.91
C ALA A 179 7.91 5.76 16.02
N PRO A 180 6.66 5.90 16.48
CA PRO A 180 5.50 5.67 15.63
C PRO A 180 5.52 6.64 14.44
N PRO A 181 5.02 6.23 13.27
CA PRO A 181 4.85 7.13 12.15
C PRO A 181 4.01 8.36 12.52
N TYR A 182 4.48 9.54 12.09
CA TYR A 182 3.73 10.78 12.24
C TYR A 182 2.76 11.02 11.07
N LEU A 183 2.95 10.31 9.96
CA LEU A 183 2.10 10.42 8.76
C LEU A 183 2.03 9.07 8.04
N TYR A 184 0.81 8.65 7.72
CA TYR A 184 0.55 7.64 6.70
C TYR A 184 0.03 8.30 5.44
N GLN A 185 0.49 7.83 4.28
CA GLN A 185 0.01 8.27 2.97
C GLN A 185 -0.35 7.03 2.13
N LEU A 186 -1.59 6.98 1.65
CA LEU A 186 -2.07 5.93 0.76
C LEU A 186 -2.02 6.42 -0.68
N VAL A 187 -1.21 5.75 -1.49
CA VAL A 187 -0.94 6.11 -2.88
C VAL A 187 -1.33 4.97 -3.80
N GLU A 188 -1.96 5.28 -4.91
CA GLU A 188 -2.17 4.37 -6.01
C GLU A 188 -1.20 4.70 -7.15
N VAL A 189 -0.41 3.71 -7.55
CA VAL A 189 0.51 3.78 -8.68
C VAL A 189 -0.18 3.20 -9.91
N PRO A 190 -0.40 4.00 -10.98
CA PRO A 190 -1.01 3.50 -12.20
C PRO A 190 -0.14 2.41 -12.82
N VAL A 191 -0.76 1.31 -13.22
CA VAL A 191 -0.07 0.19 -13.87
C VAL A 191 0.45 0.58 -15.26
N SER A 192 -0.20 1.56 -15.90
CA SER A 192 0.19 2.13 -17.20
C SER A 192 1.55 2.83 -17.20
N ILE A 193 2.13 3.17 -16.03
CA ILE A 193 3.50 3.73 -16.01
C ILE A 193 4.53 2.76 -16.63
N PHE A 194 4.19 1.47 -16.70
CA PHE A 194 5.06 0.43 -17.26
C PHE A 194 4.91 0.23 -18.77
N ASP A 195 4.01 0.94 -19.45
CA ASP A 195 3.68 0.69 -20.86
C ASP A 195 4.91 0.84 -21.77
N SER A 196 5.71 1.89 -21.55
CA SER A 196 6.96 2.16 -22.29
C SER A 196 8.04 1.07 -22.23
N ILE A 197 7.94 0.10 -21.31
CA ILE A 197 8.88 -1.04 -21.25
C ILE A 197 8.79 -1.90 -22.52
N GLU A 198 7.62 -1.93 -23.16
CA GLU A 198 7.38 -2.70 -24.37
C GLU A 198 8.26 -2.24 -25.54
N ASP A 199 8.54 -0.94 -25.59
CA ASP A 199 9.36 -0.28 -26.61
C ASP A 199 10.84 -0.18 -26.22
N ALA A 200 11.22 -0.58 -25.00
CA ALA A 200 12.60 -0.47 -24.54
C ALA A 200 13.53 -1.30 -25.45
N PRO A 201 14.65 -0.72 -25.94
CA PRO A 201 15.53 -1.40 -26.89
C PRO A 201 16.40 -2.46 -26.17
N VAL A 202 17.01 -3.39 -26.91
CA VAL A 202 17.80 -4.51 -26.32
C VAL A 202 18.98 -3.99 -25.50
N GLU A 203 19.55 -2.87 -25.89
CA GLU A 203 20.68 -2.21 -25.25
C GLU A 203 20.36 -1.78 -23.82
N ALA A 204 19.10 -1.45 -23.52
CA ALA A 204 18.64 -1.16 -22.16
C ALA A 204 18.76 -2.37 -21.22
N PHE A 205 18.89 -3.57 -21.78
CA PHE A 205 19.02 -4.86 -21.07
C PHE A 205 20.44 -5.43 -21.13
N ALA A 206 21.43 -4.63 -21.53
CA ALA A 206 22.81 -5.08 -21.72
C ALA A 206 23.50 -5.50 -20.42
N SER A 207 23.23 -4.82 -19.29
CA SER A 207 23.82 -5.18 -18.00
C SER A 207 23.10 -6.36 -17.33
N ASP A 208 23.74 -6.99 -16.34
CA ASP A 208 23.18 -8.16 -15.62
C ASP A 208 22.06 -7.82 -14.63
N GLY A 209 21.98 -6.56 -14.21
CA GLY A 209 20.87 -5.99 -13.47
C GLY A 209 20.40 -4.71 -14.15
N PRO A 210 19.71 -4.82 -15.31
CA PRO A 210 19.37 -3.66 -16.11
C PRO A 210 18.38 -2.74 -15.39
N ARG A 211 18.55 -1.44 -15.66
CA ARG A 211 17.69 -0.36 -15.17
C ARG A 211 17.02 0.25 -16.39
N VAL A 212 15.73 -0.01 -16.53
CA VAL A 212 14.92 0.40 -17.67
C VAL A 212 14.08 1.61 -17.24
N PRO A 213 14.26 2.79 -17.87
CA PRO A 213 13.44 3.94 -17.58
C PRO A 213 12.00 3.70 -18.05
N CYS A 214 11.04 4.16 -17.25
CA CYS A 214 9.62 4.16 -17.61
C CYS A 214 9.21 5.58 -17.97
N MET A 215 8.65 5.74 -19.17
CA MET A 215 8.28 7.02 -19.77
C MET A 215 6.76 7.16 -19.84
N VAL A 216 6.25 8.34 -19.48
CA VAL A 216 4.88 8.79 -19.72
C VAL A 216 4.96 10.17 -20.36
N ASP A 217 4.31 10.36 -21.51
CA ASP A 217 4.34 11.62 -22.29
C ASP A 217 5.76 12.16 -22.52
N GLY A 218 6.70 11.27 -22.84
CA GLY A 218 8.11 11.62 -23.09
C GLY A 218 8.92 12.00 -21.84
N LYS A 219 8.35 11.93 -20.64
CA LYS A 219 9.04 12.18 -19.37
C LYS A 219 9.27 10.88 -18.62
N GLN A 220 10.46 10.73 -18.05
CA GLN A 220 10.73 9.61 -17.17
C GLN A 220 9.96 9.78 -15.85
N VAL A 221 9.08 8.83 -15.55
CA VAL A 221 8.27 8.82 -14.32
C VAL A 221 8.67 7.72 -13.36
N ALA A 222 9.43 6.71 -13.78
CA ALA A 222 9.96 5.67 -12.91
C ALA A 222 11.19 5.00 -13.54
N THR A 223 11.82 4.10 -12.78
CA THR A 223 12.85 3.18 -13.28
C THR A 223 12.57 1.78 -12.76
N VAL A 224 12.36 0.84 -13.66
CA VAL A 224 12.32 -0.59 -13.36
C VAL A 224 13.75 -1.13 -13.30
N ALA A 225 14.08 -1.89 -12.27
CA ALA A 225 15.34 -2.58 -12.18
C ALA A 225 15.13 -4.09 -11.97
N LEU A 226 15.87 -4.88 -12.75
CA LEU A 226 15.98 -6.32 -12.58
C LEU A 226 17.04 -6.58 -11.51
N ASP A 227 16.60 -6.88 -10.29
CA ASP A 227 17.49 -7.21 -9.19
C ASP A 227 17.81 -8.70 -9.22
N ARG A 228 18.94 -9.02 -9.86
CA ARG A 228 19.45 -10.38 -9.99
C ARG A 228 19.82 -11.01 -8.63
N SER A 229 20.23 -10.20 -7.65
CA SER A 229 20.72 -10.71 -6.37
C SER A 229 19.60 -11.38 -5.56
N ASP A 230 18.40 -10.83 -5.64
CA ASP A 230 17.20 -11.29 -4.91
C ASP A 230 16.09 -11.76 -5.88
N ALA A 231 16.45 -12.04 -7.13
CA ALA A 231 15.57 -12.56 -8.18
C ALA A 231 14.22 -11.84 -8.29
N LYS A 232 14.22 -10.50 -8.26
CA LYS A 232 12.99 -9.69 -8.20
C LYS A 232 13.02 -8.49 -9.12
N ILE A 233 11.85 -7.95 -9.38
CA ILE A 233 11.67 -6.63 -10.00
C ILE A 233 11.50 -5.58 -8.91
N THR A 234 12.27 -4.50 -9.02
CA THR A 234 12.10 -3.31 -8.18
C THR A 234 11.74 -2.11 -9.04
N VAL A 235 11.04 -1.14 -8.47
CA VAL A 235 10.71 0.11 -9.16
C VAL A 235 11.09 1.29 -8.30
N SER A 236 11.93 2.17 -8.83
CA SER A 236 12.47 3.32 -8.11
C SER A 236 12.17 4.64 -8.80
N GLY A 237 12.19 5.72 -8.03
CA GLY A 237 11.97 7.06 -8.57
C GLY A 237 10.59 7.25 -9.19
N ILE A 238 9.58 6.51 -8.73
CA ILE A 238 8.20 6.69 -9.19
C ILE A 238 7.78 8.10 -8.80
N SER A 239 7.53 8.97 -9.77
CA SER A 239 7.10 10.35 -9.52
C SER A 239 5.70 10.34 -8.92
N LEU A 240 5.53 10.98 -7.77
CA LEU A 240 4.20 11.10 -7.15
C LEU A 240 3.24 11.93 -8.00
N SER A 241 3.74 12.80 -8.86
CA SER A 241 2.90 13.55 -9.80
C SER A 241 2.22 12.65 -10.85
N ALA A 242 2.73 11.43 -11.03
CA ALA A 242 2.14 10.41 -11.91
C ALA A 242 1.30 9.39 -11.12
N CYS A 243 1.04 9.64 -9.83
CA CYS A 243 0.27 8.76 -8.96
C CYS A 243 -0.98 9.47 -8.43
N ILE A 244 -1.90 8.69 -7.88
CA ILE A 244 -3.06 9.22 -7.16
C ILE A 244 -2.75 9.09 -5.67
N ILE A 245 -2.67 10.20 -4.95
CA ILE A 245 -2.65 10.17 -3.49
C ILE A 245 -4.10 10.19 -3.04
N HIS A 246 -4.58 9.11 -2.43
CA HIS A 246 -5.98 9.02 -1.98
C HIS A 246 -6.18 9.83 -0.71
N ALA A 247 -5.42 9.50 0.33
CA ALA A 247 -5.60 10.03 1.67
C ALA A 247 -4.29 10.02 2.44
N GLU A 248 -4.24 10.92 3.41
CA GLU A 248 -3.17 11.06 4.39
C GLU A 248 -3.77 11.06 5.81
N TRP A 249 -3.10 10.38 6.74
CA TRP A 249 -3.48 10.38 8.16
C TRP A 249 -2.29 10.87 8.96
N GLN A 250 -2.40 12.09 9.48
CA GLN A 250 -1.34 12.74 10.24
C GLN A 250 -1.62 12.62 11.73
N LYS A 251 -0.62 12.21 12.52
CA LYS A 251 -0.73 12.20 13.98
C LYS A 251 -1.07 13.62 14.45
N GLN A 252 -2.10 13.77 15.28
CA GLN A 252 -2.39 15.05 15.91
C GLN A 252 -1.27 15.38 16.90
N GLU A 253 -0.72 16.57 16.80
CA GLU A 253 0.17 17.07 17.85
C GLU A 253 -0.65 17.15 19.14
N GLU A 254 -0.12 16.58 20.23
CA GLU A 254 -0.72 16.81 21.53
C GLU A 254 -0.57 18.30 21.83
N SER A 255 -1.66 19.06 21.65
CA SER A 255 -1.79 20.38 22.24
C SER A 255 -1.37 20.24 23.69
N GLN A 256 -0.30 20.93 24.10
CA GLN A 256 0.18 20.94 25.47
C GLN A 256 -1.02 21.07 26.39
N ARG A 257 -1.34 20.01 27.15
CA ARG A 257 -2.34 20.11 28.21
C ARG A 257 -1.82 21.25 29.11
N PRO A 258 -2.57 22.34 29.34
CA PRO A 258 -2.15 23.33 30.31
C PRO A 258 -2.02 22.57 31.64
N GLY A 259 -0.81 22.59 32.20
CA GLY A 259 -0.50 21.88 33.44
C GLY A 259 -1.54 22.19 34.50
N LYS A 260 -2.07 21.14 35.11
CA LYS A 260 -2.72 21.21 36.41
C LYS A 260 -1.77 20.60 37.43
#